data_AF-U1KR84-F1
#
_entry.id   AF-U1KR84-F1
#
_cell.length_a   1.000
_cell.length_b   1.000
_cell.length_c   1.000
_cell.angle_alpha   90.00
_cell.angle_beta   90.00
_cell.angle_gamma   90.00
#
_symmetry.space_group_name_H-M   'P 1'
#
loop_
_entity.id
_entity.type
_entity.pdbx_description
1 polymer ?
#
loop_
_entity_poly.entity_id
_entity_poly.type
_entity_poly.pdbx_seq_one_letter_code
_entity_poly.pdbx_strand_id
1 'polypeptide(L)'
;MAKKNKTLSSVFFWVKHLSLGIMLVWAAYYFLYGALPKMDMKQSTNAAAQGLSQFYESFKNRVNNRDTEREQFVIDIGKPTFPLDDALAQRGLVVKPSSQNWTGEVAPRRFEMGNTLKSALSSYAKKENIELFWYLERDYVVKHNFRVDTDFVSTLYQVGTAINDDFEYEVYTFFCHRQRAAIITKKPSQFVRENCRRLTN
;
A
#
# COMPACT_ATOMS: atom_id res chain seq x y z
N MET A 1 74.85 43.30 -35.45
CA MET A 1 73.56 43.81 -35.98
C MET A 1 72.80 42.60 -36.53
N ALA A 2 71.52 42.30 -36.30
CA ALA A 2 70.38 43.01 -35.74
C ALA A 2 69.41 42.00 -35.08
N LYS A 3 68.68 42.46 -34.06
CA LYS A 3 67.71 41.74 -33.22
C LYS A 3 66.36 41.72 -33.97
N LYS A 4 65.77 40.55 -34.27
CA LYS A 4 64.47 40.48 -35.00
C LYS A 4 63.42 39.63 -34.27
N ASN A 5 62.40 40.35 -33.78
CA ASN A 5 60.96 40.05 -33.65
C ASN A 5 60.49 38.66 -33.16
N LYS A 6 60.25 38.54 -31.85
CA LYS A 6 59.43 37.45 -31.24
C LYS A 6 58.15 37.95 -30.52
N THR A 7 57.86 39.25 -30.54
CA THR A 7 56.77 39.86 -29.75
C THR A 7 55.44 40.04 -30.48
N LEU A 8 55.39 39.88 -31.81
CA LEU A 8 54.15 40.05 -32.59
C LEU A 8 53.25 38.80 -32.61
N SER A 9 53.80 37.60 -32.38
CA SER A 9 53.05 36.34 -32.47
C SER A 9 52.22 36.02 -31.21
N SER A 10 52.71 36.37 -30.02
CA SER A 10 52.00 36.09 -28.76
C SER A 10 50.79 37.01 -28.54
N VAL A 11 50.90 38.29 -28.92
CA VAL A 11 49.80 39.26 -28.78
C VAL A 11 48.64 38.92 -29.71
N PHE A 12 48.92 38.49 -30.94
CA PHE A 12 47.88 38.11 -31.91
C PHE A 12 47.12 36.85 -31.50
N PHE A 13 47.80 35.90 -30.85
CA PHE A 13 47.18 34.72 -30.26
C PHE A 13 46.23 35.10 -29.12
N TRP A 14 46.70 35.92 -28.17
CA TRP A 14 45.87 36.34 -27.02
C TRP A 14 44.68 37.22 -27.42
N VAL A 15 44.82 38.12 -28.39
CA VAL A 15 43.72 38.95 -28.88
C VAL A 15 42.60 38.11 -29.49
N LYS A 16 42.93 37.08 -30.28
CA LYS A 16 41.94 36.19 -30.92
C LYS A 16 41.19 35.32 -29.90
N HIS A 17 41.87 34.88 -28.83
CA HIS A 17 41.23 34.07 -27.78
C HIS A 17 40.43 34.92 -26.80
N LEU A 18 40.90 36.12 -26.45
CA LEU A 18 40.17 37.06 -25.60
C LEU A 18 38.89 37.57 -26.28
N SER A 19 38.91 37.82 -27.59
CA SER A 19 37.72 38.27 -28.33
C SER A 19 36.61 37.22 -28.35
N LEU A 20 36.97 35.93 -28.42
CA LEU A 20 36.00 34.84 -28.42
C LEU A 20 35.33 34.67 -27.05
N GLY A 21 36.10 34.86 -25.96
CA GLY A 21 35.55 34.90 -24.60
C GLY A 21 34.58 36.06 -24.40
N ILE A 22 34.95 37.27 -24.84
CA ILE A 22 34.09 38.46 -24.74
C ILE A 22 32.79 38.28 -25.56
N MET A 23 32.89 37.67 -26.75
CA MET A 23 31.72 37.38 -27.59
C MET A 23 30.75 36.39 -26.93
N LEU A 24 31.26 35.35 -26.27
CA LEU A 24 30.43 34.38 -25.55
C LEU A 24 29.76 35.01 -24.32
N VAL A 25 30.46 35.87 -23.59
CA VAL A 25 29.88 36.60 -22.45
C VAL A 25 28.78 37.55 -22.92
N TRP A 26 28.98 38.24 -24.04
CA TRP A 26 27.94 39.07 -24.65
C TRP A 26 26.72 38.27 -25.13
N ALA A 27 26.94 37.10 -25.73
CA ALA A 27 25.85 36.20 -26.14
C ALA A 27 25.06 35.68 -24.93
N ALA A 28 25.75 35.31 -23.84
CA ALA A 28 25.11 34.88 -22.60
C ALA A 28 24.33 36.02 -21.93
N TYR A 29 24.89 37.24 -21.92
CA TYR A 29 24.20 38.43 -21.42
C TYR A 29 22.93 38.73 -22.24
N TYR A 30 23.02 38.67 -23.56
CA TYR A 30 21.85 38.81 -24.44
C TYR A 30 20.82 37.69 -24.22
N PHE A 31 21.24 36.46 -23.96
CA PHE A 31 20.33 35.34 -23.71
C PHE A 31 19.63 35.45 -22.34
N LEU A 32 20.31 35.98 -21.32
CA LEU A 32 19.75 36.13 -19.96
C LEU A 32 18.89 37.39 -19.80
N TYR A 33 19.24 38.48 -20.48
CA TYR A 33 18.59 39.79 -20.31
C TYR A 33 17.83 40.28 -21.55
N GLY A 34 18.07 39.68 -22.72
CA GLY A 34 17.21 39.85 -23.89
C GLY A 34 15.86 39.21 -23.62
N ALA A 35 14.79 39.81 -24.14
CA ALA A 35 13.45 39.27 -24.04
C ALA A 35 13.39 37.92 -24.77
N LEU A 36 13.71 36.83 -24.06
CA LEU A 36 13.38 35.48 -24.49
C LEU A 36 11.89 35.51 -24.82
N PRO A 37 11.48 35.08 -26.04
CA PRO A 37 10.07 34.92 -26.31
C PRO A 37 9.54 33.99 -25.23
N LYS A 38 8.57 34.47 -24.44
CA LYS A 38 7.86 33.61 -23.50
C LYS A 38 7.35 32.46 -24.35
N MET A 39 7.96 31.30 -24.20
CA MET A 39 7.46 30.06 -24.76
C MET A 39 6.18 29.80 -23.98
N ASP A 40 5.12 30.47 -24.41
CA ASP A 40 3.78 30.24 -23.93
C ASP A 40 3.51 28.81 -24.38
N MET A 41 3.62 27.86 -23.46
CA MET A 41 3.20 26.49 -23.70
C MET A 41 1.70 26.58 -23.94
N LYS A 42 1.31 26.87 -25.18
CA LYS A 42 -0.09 27.00 -25.56
C LYS A 42 -0.74 25.69 -25.16
N GLN A 43 -1.56 25.79 -24.12
CA GLN A 43 -2.53 24.78 -23.76
C GLN A 43 -3.20 24.35 -25.07
N SER A 44 -3.09 23.06 -25.39
CA SER A 44 -3.58 22.53 -26.65
C SER A 44 -5.02 23.02 -26.87
N THR A 45 -5.23 23.82 -27.92
CA THR A 45 -6.55 24.36 -28.28
C THR A 45 -7.45 23.29 -28.93
N ASN A 46 -6.95 22.06 -29.04
CA ASN A 46 -7.71 20.94 -29.56
C ASN A 46 -8.70 20.46 -28.48
N ALA A 47 -10.00 20.55 -28.78
CA ALA A 47 -11.08 20.13 -27.90
C ALA A 47 -10.91 18.67 -27.41
N ALA A 48 -10.37 17.77 -28.25
CA ALA A 48 -10.09 16.39 -27.86
C ALA A 48 -8.96 16.28 -26.81
N ALA A 49 -7.90 17.08 -26.96
CA ALA A 49 -6.79 17.10 -26.00
C ALA A 49 -7.22 17.73 -24.66
N GLN A 50 -8.06 18.76 -24.71
CA GLN A 50 -8.61 19.41 -23.52
C GLN A 50 -9.57 18.46 -22.76
N GLY A 51 -10.46 17.77 -23.48
CA GLY A 51 -11.37 16.78 -22.89
C GLY A 51 -10.63 15.60 -22.26
N LEU A 52 -9.59 15.08 -22.92
CA LEU A 52 -8.77 14.01 -22.38
C LEU A 52 -7.99 14.46 -21.13
N SER A 53 -7.41 15.66 -21.17
CA SER A 53 -6.68 16.23 -20.02
C SER A 53 -7.61 16.42 -18.81
N GLN A 54 -8.81 16.97 -19.03
CA GLN A 54 -9.82 17.11 -17.98
C GLN A 54 -10.29 15.75 -17.44
N PHE A 55 -10.46 14.74 -18.30
CA PHE A 55 -10.77 13.39 -17.87
C PHE A 55 -9.66 12.83 -16.97
N TYR A 56 -8.39 12.88 -17.40
CA TYR A 56 -7.26 12.41 -16.61
C TYR A 56 -7.10 13.17 -15.30
N GLU A 57 -7.28 14.49 -15.27
CA GLU A 57 -7.26 15.26 -14.02
C GLU A 57 -8.41 14.86 -13.09
N SER A 58 -9.64 14.73 -13.61
CA SER A 58 -10.79 14.31 -12.81
C SER A 58 -10.64 12.88 -12.27
N PHE A 59 -10.02 12.00 -13.06
CA PHE A 59 -9.74 10.63 -12.68
C PHE A 59 -8.63 10.58 -11.62
N LYS A 60 -7.51 11.24 -11.87
CA LYS A 60 -6.38 11.34 -10.95
C LYS A 60 -6.80 11.97 -9.61
N ASN A 61 -7.56 13.06 -9.63
CA ASN A 61 -8.05 13.70 -8.40
C ASN A 61 -9.00 12.78 -7.62
N ARG A 62 -9.86 12.02 -8.31
CA ARG A 62 -10.73 11.03 -7.65
C ARG A 62 -9.94 9.86 -7.07
N VAL A 63 -8.93 9.35 -7.78
CA VAL A 63 -8.06 8.27 -7.30
C VAL A 63 -7.25 8.74 -6.09
N ASN A 64 -6.58 9.89 -6.19
CA ASN A 64 -5.79 10.46 -5.10
C ASN A 64 -6.63 10.73 -3.84
N ASN A 65 -7.85 11.27 -4.00
CA ASN A 65 -8.75 11.50 -2.86
C ASN A 65 -9.25 10.19 -2.25
N ARG A 66 -9.53 9.17 -3.09
CA ARG A 66 -9.96 7.85 -2.61
C ARG A 66 -8.86 7.12 -1.85
N ASP A 67 -7.61 7.24 -2.32
CA ASP A 67 -6.46 6.61 -1.68
C ASP A 67 -6.16 7.27 -0.33
N THR A 68 -6.15 8.60 -0.26
CA THR A 68 -5.99 9.32 1.02
C THR A 68 -7.12 9.03 2.02
N GLU A 69 -8.37 8.91 1.56
CA GLU A 69 -9.49 8.50 2.41
C GLU A 69 -9.44 7.03 2.86
N ARG A 70 -8.75 6.16 2.13
CA ARG A 70 -8.58 4.75 2.53
C ARG A 70 -7.44 4.58 3.51
N GLU A 71 -6.32 5.25 3.27
CA GLU A 71 -5.13 5.21 4.12
C GLU A 71 -5.44 5.54 5.58
N GLN A 72 -6.40 6.43 5.86
CA GLN A 72 -6.81 6.78 7.23
C GLN A 72 -7.46 5.62 8.03
N PHE A 73 -7.93 4.56 7.35
CA PHE A 73 -8.59 3.41 7.97
C PHE A 73 -7.79 2.12 7.87
N VAL A 74 -6.56 2.19 7.37
CA VAL A 74 -5.65 1.04 7.24
C VAL A 74 -4.49 1.23 8.20
N ILE A 75 -4.26 0.24 9.07
CA ILE A 75 -3.17 0.26 10.04
C ILE A 75 -2.15 -0.81 9.62
N ASP A 76 -0.93 -0.40 9.30
CA ASP A 76 0.18 -1.33 9.12
C ASP A 76 0.67 -1.82 10.49
N ILE A 77 0.37 -3.08 10.81
CA ILE A 77 0.77 -3.74 12.07
C ILE A 77 2.05 -4.57 11.93
N GLY A 78 2.62 -4.63 10.71
CA GLY A 78 3.82 -5.39 10.40
C GLY A 78 3.57 -6.89 10.30
N LYS A 79 4.62 -7.63 9.89
CA LYS A 79 4.55 -9.10 9.79
C LYS A 79 4.57 -9.72 11.19
N PRO A 80 3.75 -10.76 11.44
CA PRO A 80 3.87 -11.55 12.66
C PRO A 80 5.31 -12.07 12.83
N THR A 81 5.90 -11.84 14.00
CA THR A 81 7.28 -12.23 14.29
C THR A 81 7.41 -13.74 14.51
N PHE A 82 6.34 -14.38 15.01
CA PHE A 82 6.34 -15.80 15.34
C PHE A 82 5.74 -16.64 14.20
N PRO A 83 6.40 -17.71 13.74
CA PRO A 83 5.89 -18.57 12.68
C PRO A 83 4.51 -19.17 13.04
N LEU A 84 3.60 -19.20 12.07
CA LEU A 84 2.22 -19.66 12.28
C LEU A 84 2.15 -21.10 12.76
N ASP A 85 2.97 -21.98 12.17
CA ASP A 85 2.96 -23.41 12.49
C ASP A 85 3.42 -23.67 13.92
N ASP A 86 4.45 -22.96 14.38
CA ASP A 86 4.92 -23.03 15.76
C ASP A 86 3.87 -22.50 16.74
N ALA A 87 3.17 -21.42 16.37
CA ALA A 87 2.09 -20.83 17.17
C ALA A 87 0.92 -21.81 17.35
N LEU A 88 0.55 -22.50 16.28
CA LEU A 88 -0.48 -23.54 16.29
C LEU A 88 -0.04 -24.77 17.07
N ALA A 89 1.21 -25.19 16.93
CA ALA A 89 1.77 -26.32 17.69
C ALA A 89 1.71 -26.03 19.20
N GLN A 90 2.21 -24.88 19.65
CA GLN A 90 2.16 -24.47 21.04
C GLN A 90 0.73 -24.38 21.57
N ARG A 91 -0.19 -23.80 20.78
CA ARG A 91 -1.60 -23.73 21.16
C ARG A 91 -2.21 -25.11 21.34
N GLY A 92 -1.93 -26.05 20.44
CA GLY A 92 -2.43 -27.42 20.49
C GLY A 92 -2.00 -28.20 21.74
N LEU A 93 -0.90 -27.81 22.40
CA LEU A 93 -0.44 -28.44 23.64
C LEU A 93 -1.26 -28.03 24.87
N VAL A 94 -1.91 -26.87 24.83
CA VAL A 94 -2.59 -26.27 26.00
C VAL A 94 -4.11 -26.24 25.89
N VAL A 95 -4.68 -26.70 24.78
CA VAL A 95 -6.13 -26.76 24.60
C VAL A 95 -6.65 -28.16 24.34
N LYS A 96 -7.88 -28.40 24.80
CA LYS A 96 -8.65 -29.55 24.36
C LYS A 96 -9.27 -29.26 22.98
N PRO A 97 -9.11 -30.15 21.98
CA PRO A 97 -9.73 -30.00 20.67
C PRO A 97 -11.24 -29.74 20.71
N SER A 98 -11.75 -28.92 19.80
CA SER A 98 -13.19 -28.80 19.53
C SER A 98 -13.67 -29.94 18.62
N SER A 99 -14.99 -30.02 18.41
CA SER A 99 -15.53 -30.83 17.31
C SER A 99 -15.05 -30.28 15.96
N GLN A 100 -14.88 -31.17 14.99
CA GLN A 100 -14.46 -30.81 13.63
C GLN A 100 -15.49 -29.91 12.92
N ASN A 101 -16.77 -30.09 13.25
CA ASN A 101 -17.89 -29.32 12.70
C ASN A 101 -18.25 -28.10 13.56
N TRP A 102 -17.38 -27.69 14.48
CA TRP A 102 -17.62 -26.48 15.27
C TRP A 102 -17.61 -25.25 14.35
N THR A 103 -18.62 -24.38 14.53
CA THR A 103 -18.81 -23.12 13.79
C THR A 103 -18.92 -21.92 14.72
N GLY A 104 -19.35 -22.15 15.96
CA GLY A 104 -19.59 -21.13 16.96
C GLY A 104 -21.06 -20.85 17.18
N GLU A 105 -21.35 -19.97 18.14
CA GLU A 105 -22.72 -19.59 18.48
C GLU A 105 -23.29 -18.61 17.42
N VAL A 106 -24.55 -18.82 17.02
CA VAL A 106 -25.27 -17.86 16.18
C VAL A 106 -25.68 -16.68 17.05
N ALA A 107 -25.03 -15.55 16.87
CA ALA A 107 -25.21 -14.37 17.71
C ALA A 107 -24.94 -13.07 16.93
N PRO A 108 -25.59 -11.95 17.30
CA PRO A 108 -25.35 -10.66 16.68
C PRO A 108 -23.95 -10.14 17.04
N ARG A 109 -23.01 -10.14 16.08
CA ARG A 109 -21.65 -9.59 16.24
C ARG A 109 -21.59 -8.19 15.67
N ARG A 110 -21.38 -7.19 16.53
CA ARG A 110 -21.31 -5.77 16.17
C ARG A 110 -19.87 -5.32 15.94
N PHE A 111 -19.63 -4.58 14.88
CA PHE A 111 -18.36 -3.94 14.60
C PHE A 111 -18.57 -2.46 14.75
N GLU A 112 -17.98 -1.89 15.79
CA GLU A 112 -18.15 -0.49 16.18
C GLU A 112 -17.10 0.38 15.50
N MET A 113 -17.52 1.58 15.09
CA MET A 113 -16.70 2.60 14.46
C MET A 113 -15.48 2.92 15.34
N GLY A 114 -14.31 3.03 14.71
CA GLY A 114 -13.05 3.32 15.38
C GLY A 114 -12.34 2.10 15.97
N ASN A 115 -13.04 0.98 16.20
CA ASN A 115 -12.39 -0.29 16.54
C ASN A 115 -11.80 -0.94 15.28
N THR A 116 -10.87 -1.88 15.46
CA THR A 116 -10.29 -2.63 14.34
C THR A 116 -10.95 -3.98 14.13
N LEU A 117 -10.93 -4.49 12.90
CA LEU A 117 -11.44 -5.82 12.57
C LEU A 117 -10.75 -6.92 13.38
N LYS A 118 -9.42 -6.86 13.51
CA LYS A 118 -8.66 -7.79 14.35
C LYS A 118 -9.14 -7.75 15.80
N SER A 119 -9.27 -6.56 16.39
CA SER A 119 -9.66 -6.41 17.80
C SER A 119 -11.06 -6.97 18.07
N ALA A 120 -12.02 -6.69 17.19
CA ALA A 120 -13.38 -7.18 17.30
C ALA A 120 -13.45 -8.71 17.15
N LEU A 121 -12.81 -9.26 16.11
CA LEU A 121 -12.76 -10.71 15.89
C LEU A 121 -12.04 -11.44 17.02
N SER A 122 -10.94 -10.89 17.55
CA SER A 122 -10.24 -11.45 18.71
C SER A 122 -11.15 -11.49 19.93
N SER A 123 -11.95 -10.44 20.16
CA SER A 123 -12.93 -10.41 21.25
C SER A 123 -13.99 -11.50 21.10
N TYR A 124 -14.55 -11.66 19.89
CA TYR A 124 -15.53 -12.72 19.59
C TYR A 124 -14.95 -14.13 19.74
N ALA A 125 -13.75 -14.35 19.21
CA ALA A 125 -13.04 -15.62 19.34
C ALA A 125 -12.84 -16.00 20.81
N LYS A 126 -12.35 -15.05 21.62
CA LYS A 126 -12.08 -15.26 23.05
C LYS A 126 -13.33 -15.65 23.83
N LYS A 127 -14.48 -15.03 23.56
CA LYS A 127 -15.77 -15.38 24.20
C LYS A 127 -16.15 -16.85 23.98
N GLU A 128 -15.71 -17.43 22.87
CA GLU A 128 -15.98 -18.82 22.50
C GLU A 128 -14.77 -19.74 22.74
N ASN A 129 -13.79 -19.30 23.54
CA ASN A 129 -12.54 -20.02 23.82
C ASN A 129 -11.76 -20.40 22.55
N ILE A 130 -11.80 -19.55 21.53
CA ILE A 130 -11.03 -19.66 20.28
C ILE A 130 -9.92 -18.61 20.29
N GLU A 131 -8.74 -18.98 19.80
CA GLU A 131 -7.65 -18.04 19.57
C GLU A 131 -7.67 -17.54 18.12
N LEU A 132 -7.57 -16.23 17.91
CA LEU A 132 -7.47 -15.64 16.57
C LEU A 132 -6.01 -15.41 16.19
N PHE A 133 -5.55 -16.09 15.15
CA PHE A 133 -4.26 -15.89 14.52
C PHE A 133 -4.42 -14.95 13.33
N TRP A 134 -4.22 -13.65 13.58
CA TRP A 134 -4.20 -12.61 12.55
C TRP A 134 -2.82 -12.53 11.90
N TYR A 135 -2.64 -13.22 10.78
CA TYR A 135 -1.38 -13.32 10.04
C TYR A 135 -1.41 -12.47 8.75
N LEU A 136 -1.80 -11.21 8.93
CA LEU A 136 -1.77 -10.19 7.90
C LEU A 136 -0.91 -9.02 8.38
N GLU A 137 -0.32 -8.29 7.44
CA GLU A 137 0.54 -7.14 7.70
C GLU A 137 -0.25 -5.87 8.07
N ARG A 138 -1.55 -5.91 7.81
CA ARG A 138 -2.49 -4.79 7.97
C ARG A 138 -3.67 -5.19 8.83
N ASP A 139 -4.22 -4.22 9.51
CA ASP A 139 -5.50 -4.24 10.20
C ASP A 139 -6.35 -3.07 9.71
N TYR A 140 -7.66 -3.14 9.88
CA TYR A 140 -8.59 -2.20 9.30
C TYR A 140 -9.49 -1.61 10.37
N VAL A 141 -9.61 -0.29 10.38
CA VAL A 141 -10.52 0.45 11.26
C VAL A 141 -11.91 0.44 10.66
N VAL A 142 -12.90 0.13 11.49
CA VAL A 142 -14.30 0.15 11.08
C VAL A 142 -14.74 1.58 10.82
N LYS A 143 -15.09 1.87 9.55
CA LYS A 143 -15.54 3.21 9.13
C LYS A 143 -16.95 3.55 9.61
N HIS A 144 -17.86 2.57 9.59
CA HIS A 144 -19.25 2.73 10.02
C HIS A 144 -19.69 1.50 10.80
N ASN A 145 -20.53 1.70 11.81
CA ASN A 145 -21.06 0.58 12.60
C ASN A 145 -21.78 -0.42 11.69
N PHE A 146 -21.44 -1.70 11.82
CA PHE A 146 -22.16 -2.78 11.16
C PHE A 146 -22.37 -3.98 12.08
N ARG A 147 -23.27 -4.88 11.68
CA ARG A 147 -23.62 -6.07 12.45
C ARG A 147 -23.66 -7.27 11.52
N VAL A 148 -23.14 -8.40 11.99
CA VAL A 148 -23.23 -9.69 11.31
C VAL A 148 -23.99 -10.65 12.22
N ASP A 149 -25.12 -11.16 11.72
CA ASP A 149 -26.05 -12.02 12.46
C ASP A 149 -25.87 -13.49 12.03
N THR A 150 -24.73 -14.10 12.38
CA THR A 150 -24.37 -15.47 11.98
C THR A 150 -23.50 -16.14 13.04
N ASP A 151 -22.88 -17.29 12.75
CA ASP A 151 -21.89 -17.93 13.62
C ASP A 151 -20.48 -17.30 13.50
N PHE A 152 -19.54 -17.68 14.36
CA PHE A 152 -18.21 -17.08 14.39
C PHE A 152 -17.39 -17.39 13.13
N VAL A 153 -17.43 -18.64 12.65
CA VAL A 153 -16.71 -19.07 11.46
C VAL A 153 -17.22 -18.34 10.22
N SER A 154 -18.52 -18.21 10.07
CA SER A 154 -19.17 -17.46 8.99
C SER A 154 -18.83 -15.97 9.06
N THR A 155 -18.79 -15.38 10.27
CA THR A 155 -18.35 -13.99 10.47
C THR A 155 -16.89 -13.80 10.06
N LEU A 156 -16.01 -14.72 10.45
CA LEU A 156 -14.59 -14.68 10.09
C LEU A 156 -14.39 -14.75 8.57
N TYR A 157 -15.11 -15.65 7.89
CA TYR A 157 -15.07 -15.76 6.45
C TYR A 157 -15.51 -14.47 5.76
N GLN A 158 -16.66 -13.91 6.14
CA GLN A 158 -17.17 -12.65 5.56
C GLN A 158 -16.19 -11.50 5.75
N VAL A 159 -15.58 -11.36 6.93
CA VAL A 159 -14.56 -10.33 7.18
C VAL A 159 -13.32 -10.56 6.31
N GLY A 160 -12.84 -11.80 6.19
CA GLY A 160 -11.69 -12.13 5.34
C GLY A 160 -11.94 -11.82 3.87
N THR A 161 -13.13 -12.14 3.36
CA THR A 161 -13.52 -11.82 1.98
C THR A 161 -13.66 -10.31 1.77
N ALA A 162 -14.22 -9.58 2.74
CA ALA A 162 -14.41 -8.13 2.62
C ALA A 162 -13.11 -7.34 2.50
N ILE A 163 -12.01 -7.85 3.09
CA ILE A 163 -10.69 -7.21 3.01
C ILE A 163 -9.80 -7.79 1.91
N ASN A 164 -10.28 -8.78 1.15
CA ASN A 164 -9.47 -9.54 0.20
C ASN A 164 -8.85 -8.63 -0.89
N ASP A 165 -9.63 -7.67 -1.39
CA ASP A 165 -9.22 -6.77 -2.48
C ASP A 165 -8.12 -5.77 -2.07
N ASP A 166 -7.86 -5.62 -0.77
CA ASP A 166 -6.82 -4.74 -0.24
C ASP A 166 -5.45 -5.44 -0.16
N PHE A 167 -5.35 -6.70 -0.59
CA PHE A 167 -4.12 -7.49 -0.64
C PHE A 167 -3.79 -7.97 -2.05
N GLU A 168 -2.49 -8.02 -2.38
CA GLU A 168 -1.99 -8.56 -3.66
C GLU A 168 -2.33 -10.06 -3.85
N TYR A 169 -2.40 -10.80 -2.75
CA TYR A 169 -2.72 -12.22 -2.73
C TYR A 169 -4.02 -12.46 -1.99
N GLU A 170 -4.75 -13.50 -2.38
CA GLU A 170 -6.00 -13.90 -1.75
C GLU A 170 -5.83 -14.11 -0.24
N VAL A 171 -6.72 -13.52 0.54
CA VAL A 171 -6.82 -13.68 1.98
C VAL A 171 -7.66 -14.91 2.27
N TYR A 172 -7.03 -15.90 2.89
CA TYR A 172 -7.69 -17.13 3.28
C TYR A 172 -8.05 -17.11 4.76
N THR A 173 -9.18 -17.73 5.08
CA THR A 173 -9.62 -17.97 6.45
C THR A 173 -9.75 -19.47 6.72
N PHE A 174 -9.30 -19.90 7.90
CA PHE A 174 -9.31 -21.31 8.30
C PHE A 174 -9.77 -21.46 9.74
N PHE A 175 -10.35 -22.63 10.03
CA PHE A 175 -10.61 -23.07 11.39
C PHE A 175 -9.89 -24.38 11.69
N CYS A 176 -9.04 -24.38 12.71
CA CYS A 176 -8.27 -25.54 13.17
C CYS A 176 -8.88 -26.07 14.47
N HIS A 177 -9.71 -27.10 14.36
CA HIS A 177 -10.45 -27.67 15.48
C HIS A 177 -9.54 -28.24 16.59
N ARG A 178 -8.37 -28.81 16.24
CA ARG A 178 -7.42 -29.37 17.22
C ARG A 178 -6.79 -28.31 18.11
N GLN A 179 -6.51 -27.13 17.54
CA GLN A 179 -5.88 -26.00 18.22
C GLN A 179 -6.90 -24.98 18.77
N ARG A 180 -8.21 -25.19 18.55
CA ARG A 180 -9.26 -24.18 18.81
C ARG A 180 -8.84 -22.81 18.28
N ALA A 181 -8.43 -22.79 17.02
CA ALA A 181 -7.78 -21.65 16.39
C ALA A 181 -8.54 -21.21 15.14
N ALA A 182 -8.77 -19.92 15.02
CA ALA A 182 -9.20 -19.25 13.80
C ALA A 182 -8.00 -18.54 13.18
N ILE A 183 -7.81 -18.71 11.88
CA ILE A 183 -6.65 -18.16 11.16
C ILE A 183 -7.16 -17.27 10.04
N ILE A 184 -6.51 -16.12 9.87
CA ILE A 184 -6.62 -15.30 8.67
C ILE A 184 -5.21 -15.01 8.14
N THR A 185 -4.94 -15.38 6.88
CA THR A 185 -3.60 -15.29 6.28
C THR A 185 -3.65 -15.24 4.76
N LYS A 186 -2.70 -14.51 4.16
CA LYS A 186 -2.45 -14.52 2.70
C LYS A 186 -1.52 -15.66 2.26
N LYS A 187 -0.82 -16.30 3.21
CA LYS A 187 0.20 -17.34 2.95
C LYS A 187 -0.03 -18.52 3.89
N PRO A 188 -1.02 -19.39 3.61
CA PRO A 188 -1.21 -20.59 4.42
C PRO A 188 0.00 -21.52 4.28
N SER A 189 0.44 -22.12 5.37
CA SER A 189 1.44 -23.19 5.35
C SER A 189 0.83 -24.50 4.87
N GLN A 190 1.68 -25.50 4.60
CA GLN A 190 1.20 -26.85 4.32
C GLN A 190 0.43 -27.43 5.51
N PHE A 191 0.95 -27.24 6.73
CA PHE A 191 0.30 -27.69 7.95
C PHE A 191 -1.13 -27.15 8.07
N VAL A 192 -1.33 -25.85 7.85
CA VAL A 192 -2.66 -25.22 7.91
C VAL A 192 -3.60 -25.81 6.86
N ARG A 193 -3.14 -26.01 5.62
CA ARG A 193 -3.97 -26.57 4.55
C ARG A 193 -4.42 -28.00 4.84
N GLU A 194 -3.57 -28.81 5.47
CA GLU A 194 -3.84 -30.23 5.73
C GLU A 194 -4.61 -30.48 7.03
N ASN A 195 -4.42 -29.62 8.04
CA ASN A 195 -4.96 -29.85 9.39
C ASN A 195 -6.14 -28.94 9.76
N CYS A 196 -6.42 -27.92 8.95
CA CYS A 196 -7.47 -26.95 9.22
C CYS A 196 -8.52 -26.94 8.11
N ARG A 197 -9.77 -26.71 8.49
CA ARG A 197 -10.87 -26.55 7.55
C ARG A 197 -10.79 -25.16 6.94
N ARG A 198 -10.60 -25.06 5.62
CA ARG A 198 -10.77 -23.80 4.88
C ARG A 198 -12.22 -23.35 5.01
N LEU A 199 -12.42 -22.07 5.31
CA LEU A 199 -13.75 -21.49 5.38
C LEU A 199 -14.16 -21.01 4.00
N THR A 200 -15.36 -21.38 3.60
CA THR A 200 -16.00 -21.00 2.35
C THR A 200 -17.46 -20.71 2.63
N ASN A 201 -18.10 -19.96 1.73
CA ASN A 201 -19.54 -19.70 1.76
C ASN A 201 -20.35 -20.99 1.60
#